data_AF-A0A362X3Q5-F1
#
_entry.id   AF-A0A362X3Q5-F1
#
_cell.length_a   1.000
_cell.length_b   1.000
_cell.length_c   1.000
_cell.angle_alpha   90.00
_cell.angle_beta   90.00
_cell.angle_gamma   90.00
#
_symmetry.space_group_name_H-M   'P 1'
#
loop_
_entity.id
_entity.type
_entity.pdbx_description
1 polymer ?
#
loop_
_entity_poly.entity_id
_entity_poly.type
_entity_poly.pdbx_seq_one_letter_code
_entity_poly.pdbx_strand_id
1 'polypeptide(L)'
;MKNFFFSFDCINFYNYSVVLISFLLFILTLALASCGKSSNTDKSSETKNNTINFSEIKSGEPIRVGPKGCSSSFSYYNTTPENPEGSKIAYVTFNSIPKNDRNEKVNGGLWICNTNLSSHKKITNISNVEVHNGSKFQWVDNETIAYQDDSIRMVNLNGKHLIPAFKGHLGHHAYNKNILFSTNSKQTGLSTIYQKDKVGNEKEIADVEDFKGLVDYFDSSNFKSLKKWSISHLQYAPNGQKIAFRLNVGPKTETYKHLVIFDLKTRKTTFFGPKPMHFSWYDNKSIMGHDNQIADGKTNDNTLRRWDLRTNYLETLGGSGNHLGASNDREYFASESWYGNDPVILKLYRHGDTTAFWQHVVSNDKYTTWNLAFHTNPSFSRDGKRLYFNKCVGSGVVKTFMVLIPDD
;
A
#
# COMPACT_ATOMS: atom_id res chain seq x y z
N MET A 1 22.07 -41.68 43.81
CA MET A 1 21.61 -42.74 44.74
C MET A 1 21.62 -42.15 46.15
N LYS A 2 20.52 -42.32 46.90
CA LYS A 2 20.20 -41.83 48.26
C LYS A 2 19.54 -40.46 48.39
N ASN A 3 18.21 -40.58 48.40
CA ASN A 3 17.16 -39.78 49.03
C ASN A 3 17.54 -39.11 50.36
N PHE A 4 16.93 -37.95 50.63
CA PHE A 4 16.32 -37.69 51.92
C PHE A 4 14.99 -36.95 51.73
N PHE A 5 13.92 -37.61 52.17
CA PHE A 5 12.58 -37.06 52.40
C PHE A 5 12.59 -36.30 53.72
N PHE A 6 11.89 -35.17 53.78
CA PHE A 6 11.14 -34.76 54.97
C PHE A 6 9.80 -34.16 54.55
N SER A 7 8.75 -34.87 54.94
CA SER A 7 7.37 -34.41 55.09
C SER A 7 7.29 -33.62 56.40
N PHE A 8 6.44 -32.58 56.47
CA PHE A 8 5.37 -32.47 57.48
C PHE A 8 4.54 -31.17 57.30
N ASP A 9 3.22 -31.39 57.28
CA ASP A 9 2.08 -30.59 57.72
C ASP A 9 1.67 -29.22 57.15
N CYS A 10 0.60 -29.33 56.35
CA CYS A 10 -0.71 -28.67 56.53
C CYS A 10 -0.88 -27.75 57.76
N ILE A 11 -1.07 -26.45 57.48
CA ILE A 11 -1.91 -25.57 58.30
C ILE A 11 -2.95 -24.92 57.40
N ASN A 12 -4.22 -25.22 57.70
CA ASN A 12 -5.41 -24.54 57.20
C ASN A 12 -5.45 -23.11 57.74
N PHE A 13 -5.58 -22.13 56.85
CA PHE A 13 -6.21 -20.85 57.17
C PHE A 13 -7.42 -20.63 56.28
N TYR A 14 -8.58 -20.68 56.94
CA TYR A 14 -9.88 -20.33 56.40
C TYR A 14 -9.97 -18.83 56.09
N ASN A 15 -10.78 -18.53 55.07
CA ASN A 15 -11.55 -17.30 54.89
C ASN A 15 -10.80 -15.98 54.81
N TYR A 16 -10.44 -15.58 53.58
CA TYR A 16 -10.66 -14.20 53.14
C TYR A 16 -10.99 -14.15 51.64
N SER A 17 -12.11 -13.52 51.34
CA SER A 17 -12.37 -12.79 50.08
C SER A 17 -12.99 -13.54 48.89
N VAL A 18 -14.20 -14.04 49.11
CA VAL A 18 -15.25 -14.29 48.09
C VAL A 18 -15.85 -12.97 47.54
N VAL A 19 -15.09 -11.87 47.50
CA VAL A 19 -15.60 -10.54 47.10
C VAL A 19 -14.82 -9.89 45.96
N LEU A 20 -13.75 -10.50 45.44
CA LEU A 20 -12.96 -9.90 44.34
C LEU A 20 -13.10 -10.54 42.95
N ILE A 21 -13.98 -11.54 42.77
CA ILE A 21 -14.17 -12.22 41.48
C ILE A 21 -15.47 -11.80 40.76
N SER A 22 -16.38 -11.09 41.44
CA SER A 22 -17.63 -10.62 40.82
C SER A 22 -17.56 -9.21 40.23
N PHE A 23 -16.44 -8.49 40.38
CA PHE A 23 -16.26 -7.15 39.80
C PHE A 23 -15.43 -7.14 38.49
N LEU A 24 -14.77 -8.25 38.15
CA LEU A 24 -13.99 -8.39 36.90
C LEU A 24 -14.77 -9.04 35.74
N LEU A 25 -15.97 -9.57 35.99
CA LEU A 25 -16.83 -10.13 34.94
C LEU A 25 -17.90 -9.17 34.40
N PHE A 26 -18.00 -7.93 34.92
CA PHE A 26 -19.01 -6.95 34.48
C PHE A 26 -18.46 -5.80 33.62
N ILE A 27 -17.13 -5.72 33.41
CA ILE A 27 -16.48 -4.71 32.56
C ILE A 27 -15.97 -5.32 31.23
N LEU A 28 -16.16 -6.62 31.00
CA LEU A 28 -15.70 -7.31 29.77
C LEU A 28 -16.79 -7.65 28.75
N THR A 29 -17.98 -7.03 28.85
CA THR A 29 -19.12 -7.26 27.93
C THR A 29 -19.68 -5.98 27.29
N LEU A 30 -18.88 -4.91 27.19
CA LEU A 30 -19.30 -3.64 26.55
C LEU A 30 -18.34 -3.07 25.50
N ALA A 31 -17.40 -3.87 24.97
CA ALA A 31 -16.48 -3.43 23.91
C ALA A 31 -16.42 -4.34 22.67
N LEU A 32 -17.43 -5.19 22.45
CA LEU A 32 -17.49 -6.07 21.28
C LEU A 32 -18.93 -6.17 20.73
N ALA A 33 -19.39 -5.13 20.03
CA ALA A 33 -20.36 -5.20 18.93
C ALA A 33 -20.82 -3.78 18.53
N SER A 34 -20.07 -3.11 17.66
CA SER A 34 -20.66 -2.08 16.80
C SER A 34 -19.95 -2.07 15.44
N CYS A 35 -20.07 -3.19 14.76
CA CYS A 35 -20.12 -3.27 13.31
C CYS A 35 -21.01 -4.46 12.97
N GLY A 36 -22.28 -4.19 12.70
CA GLY A 36 -23.21 -5.17 12.10
C GLY A 36 -24.12 -5.94 13.07
N LYS A 37 -25.11 -5.25 13.66
CA LYS A 37 -26.49 -5.75 13.73
C LYS A 37 -27.43 -4.55 13.59
N SER A 38 -27.87 -4.30 12.37
CA SER A 38 -29.11 -3.57 12.11
C SER A 38 -30.08 -4.60 11.55
N SER A 39 -31.07 -4.92 12.36
CA SER A 39 -32.28 -5.62 11.97
C SER A 39 -33.01 -4.83 10.90
N ASN A 40 -33.54 -5.56 9.91
CA ASN A 40 -34.54 -5.09 8.95
C ASN A 40 -35.57 -4.19 9.63
N THR A 41 -35.49 -2.89 9.38
CA THR A 41 -36.61 -1.97 9.27
C THR A 41 -36.10 -0.76 8.50
N ASP A 42 -36.69 -0.54 7.33
CA ASP A 42 -36.51 0.64 6.50
C ASP A 42 -36.66 1.92 7.34
N LYS A 43 -35.58 2.70 7.38
CA LYS A 43 -35.60 4.16 7.36
C LYS A 43 -34.20 4.62 6.97
N SER A 44 -34.09 5.16 5.77
CA SER A 44 -32.95 5.92 5.26
C SER A 44 -32.53 6.98 6.27
N SER A 45 -31.50 6.70 7.07
CA SER A 45 -30.78 7.75 7.80
C SER A 45 -29.74 8.32 6.85
N GLU A 46 -30.15 9.35 6.12
CA GLU A 46 -29.22 10.29 5.50
C GLU A 46 -28.22 10.74 6.57
N THR A 47 -26.98 10.29 6.43
CA THR A 47 -25.86 10.95 7.09
C THR A 47 -25.84 12.36 6.52
N LYS A 48 -26.11 13.37 7.35
CA LYS A 48 -25.99 14.79 6.97
C LYS A 48 -24.70 14.96 6.17
N ASN A 49 -24.86 15.33 4.88
CA ASN A 49 -23.76 15.67 3.98
C ASN A 49 -23.06 16.91 4.55
N ASN A 50 -22.09 16.71 5.42
CA ASN A 50 -21.11 17.73 5.76
C ASN A 50 -20.19 17.89 4.55
N THR A 51 -20.66 18.58 3.52
CA THR A 51 -19.79 19.04 2.43
C THR A 51 -18.76 19.96 3.06
N ILE A 52 -17.48 19.60 2.97
CA ILE A 52 -16.43 20.51 3.45
C ILE A 52 -16.29 21.61 2.40
N ASN A 53 -16.46 22.85 2.84
CA ASN A 53 -16.15 24.00 2.02
C ASN A 53 -14.62 24.09 1.90
N PHE A 54 -14.07 23.79 0.72
CA PHE A 54 -12.62 23.79 0.51
C PHE A 54 -11.97 25.15 0.80
N SER A 55 -12.71 26.26 0.67
CA SER A 55 -12.18 27.59 1.00
C SER A 55 -11.91 27.79 2.50
N GLU A 56 -12.45 26.91 3.36
CA GLU A 56 -12.27 26.94 4.81
C GLU A 56 -11.20 25.94 5.28
N ILE A 57 -10.68 25.11 4.38
CA ILE A 57 -9.60 24.20 4.70
C ILE A 57 -8.30 24.99 4.77
N LYS A 58 -7.72 25.06 5.95
CA LYS A 58 -6.38 25.61 6.13
C LYS A 58 -5.34 24.69 5.50
N SER A 59 -4.50 25.26 4.65
CA SER A 59 -3.41 24.52 4.03
C SER A 59 -2.43 23.99 5.08
N GLY A 60 -1.86 22.81 4.83
CA GLY A 60 -0.96 22.13 5.77
C GLY A 60 -1.63 21.43 6.95
N GLU A 61 -2.96 21.53 7.14
CA GLU A 61 -3.67 20.79 8.20
C GLU A 61 -4.28 19.48 7.68
N PRO A 62 -3.89 18.31 8.24
CA PRO A 62 -4.46 17.03 7.83
C PRO A 62 -5.96 16.89 8.11
N ILE A 63 -6.71 16.49 7.09
CA ILE A 63 -8.15 16.22 7.15
C ILE A 63 -8.40 14.74 6.92
N ARG A 64 -9.25 14.15 7.75
CA ARG A 64 -9.64 12.74 7.60
C ARG A 64 -10.54 12.58 6.37
N VAL A 65 -10.20 11.63 5.51
CA VAL A 65 -11.01 11.23 4.36
C VAL A 65 -12.01 10.14 4.76
N GLY A 66 -11.53 9.03 5.32
CA GLY A 66 -12.38 7.91 5.71
C GLY A 66 -13.34 8.21 6.87
N PRO A 67 -14.36 7.36 7.07
CA PRO A 67 -15.35 7.54 8.14
C PRO A 67 -14.73 7.46 9.54
N LYS A 68 -15.38 8.13 10.52
CA LYS A 68 -14.92 8.19 11.92
C LYS A 68 -14.84 6.80 12.57
N GLY A 69 -15.82 5.93 12.30
CA GLY A 69 -16.06 4.69 13.06
C GLY A 69 -15.21 3.46 12.71
N CYS A 70 -14.48 3.43 11.59
CA CYS A 70 -13.74 2.22 11.19
C CYS A 70 -12.35 2.53 10.62
N SER A 71 -11.41 1.60 10.76
CA SER A 71 -10.09 1.76 10.16
C SER A 71 -10.20 1.87 8.64
N SER A 72 -9.35 2.66 8.02
CA SER A 72 -9.32 2.84 6.57
C SER A 72 -7.90 2.97 6.04
N SER A 73 -7.71 2.62 4.77
CA SER A 73 -6.43 2.73 4.07
C SER A 73 -6.63 3.17 2.62
N PHE A 74 -5.66 3.91 2.09
CA PHE A 74 -5.43 4.03 0.67
C PHE A 74 -4.67 2.81 0.14
N SER A 75 -4.43 2.78 -1.16
CA SER A 75 -3.68 1.72 -1.81
C SER A 75 -2.17 1.90 -1.64
N TYR A 76 -1.38 1.42 -2.60
CA TYR A 76 0.07 1.53 -2.62
C TYR A 76 0.55 2.98 -2.57
N TYR A 77 1.77 3.16 -2.08
CA TYR A 77 2.53 4.38 -2.25
C TYR A 77 2.53 4.83 -3.72
N ASN A 78 2.57 6.14 -3.93
CA ASN A 78 2.46 6.80 -5.23
C ASN A 78 1.21 6.42 -6.06
N THR A 79 0.28 5.62 -5.52
CA THR A 79 -0.98 5.28 -6.16
C THR A 79 -2.07 6.25 -5.76
N THR A 80 -2.29 7.25 -6.62
CA THR A 80 -3.33 8.25 -6.37
C THR A 80 -4.69 7.58 -6.14
N PRO A 81 -5.40 7.94 -5.06
CA PRO A 81 -6.73 7.40 -4.78
C PRO A 81 -7.79 8.06 -5.67
N GLU A 82 -7.42 9.04 -6.50
CA GLU A 82 -8.35 9.75 -7.36
C GLU A 82 -8.59 9.07 -8.71
N ASN A 83 -9.84 9.15 -9.16
CA ASN A 83 -10.18 8.77 -10.52
C ASN A 83 -9.45 9.67 -11.54
N PRO A 84 -9.35 9.28 -12.82
CA PRO A 84 -8.64 10.06 -13.83
C PRO A 84 -9.06 11.54 -13.94
N GLU A 85 -10.35 11.84 -13.76
CA GLU A 85 -10.88 13.21 -13.76
C GLU A 85 -10.61 14.00 -12.46
N GLY A 86 -10.12 13.37 -11.40
CA GLY A 86 -9.89 14.06 -10.11
C GLY A 86 -11.18 14.49 -9.40
N SER A 87 -12.31 13.84 -9.69
CA SER A 87 -13.62 14.17 -9.11
C SER A 87 -14.03 13.24 -7.96
N LYS A 88 -13.39 12.06 -7.83
CA LYS A 88 -13.71 11.04 -6.82
C LYS A 88 -12.46 10.45 -6.20
N ILE A 89 -12.56 10.10 -4.92
CA ILE A 89 -11.53 9.43 -4.13
C ILE A 89 -12.02 8.02 -3.81
N ALA A 90 -11.18 7.01 -4.02
CA ALA A 90 -11.41 5.64 -3.56
C ALA A 90 -10.58 5.34 -2.30
N TYR A 91 -11.14 4.56 -1.38
CA TYR A 91 -10.45 4.08 -0.19
C TYR A 91 -11.10 2.80 0.32
N VAL A 92 -10.41 2.08 1.21
CA VAL A 92 -10.96 0.85 1.82
C VAL A 92 -11.22 1.06 3.30
N THR A 93 -12.23 0.38 3.84
CA THR A 93 -12.50 0.32 5.28
C THR A 93 -12.34 -1.11 5.78
N PHE A 94 -11.90 -1.28 7.01
CA PHE A 94 -11.80 -2.58 7.67
C PHE A 94 -12.87 -2.72 8.76
N ASN A 95 -13.52 -3.89 8.82
CA ASN A 95 -14.56 -4.20 9.80
C ASN A 95 -13.97 -4.56 11.17
N SER A 96 -12.68 -4.89 11.21
CA SER A 96 -11.96 -5.26 12.43
C SER A 96 -10.50 -4.79 12.34
N ILE A 97 -9.89 -4.68 13.52
CA ILE A 97 -8.46 -4.44 13.70
C ILE A 97 -7.77 -5.81 13.81
N PRO A 98 -6.69 -6.09 13.08
CA PRO A 98 -5.88 -7.28 13.31
C PRO A 98 -5.32 -7.28 14.73
N LYS A 99 -5.35 -8.44 15.39
CA LYS A 99 -4.99 -8.55 16.81
C LYS A 99 -3.58 -9.06 17.01
N ASN A 100 -3.12 -9.99 16.17
CA ASN A 100 -1.93 -10.79 16.52
C ASN A 100 -0.88 -10.85 15.41
N ASP A 101 -1.27 -10.76 14.13
CA ASP A 101 -0.35 -10.96 13.01
C ASP A 101 -0.64 -10.00 11.86
N ARG A 102 0.42 -9.49 11.20
CA ARG A 102 0.29 -8.59 10.04
C ARG A 102 -0.40 -9.21 8.83
N ASN A 103 -0.41 -10.55 8.74
CA ASN A 103 -1.06 -11.28 7.66
C ASN A 103 -2.47 -11.76 8.06
N GLU A 104 -2.94 -11.42 9.27
CA GLU A 104 -4.30 -11.67 9.68
C GLU A 104 -5.27 -11.02 8.69
N LYS A 105 -6.21 -11.84 8.22
CA LYS A 105 -7.12 -11.51 7.14
C LYS A 105 -8.36 -10.86 7.71
N VAL A 106 -8.68 -9.65 7.27
CA VAL A 106 -9.87 -8.91 7.70
C VAL A 106 -10.82 -8.66 6.53
N ASN A 107 -12.10 -8.51 6.85
CA ASN A 107 -13.13 -8.12 5.91
C ASN A 107 -13.35 -6.60 5.94
N GLY A 108 -13.98 -6.07 4.91
CA GLY A 108 -14.11 -4.64 4.76
C GLY A 108 -15.09 -4.18 3.69
N GLY A 109 -14.90 -2.95 3.24
CA GLY A 109 -15.58 -2.40 2.06
C GLY A 109 -14.64 -1.57 1.21
N LEU A 110 -14.87 -1.58 -0.09
CA LEU A 110 -14.34 -0.57 -1.02
C LEU A 110 -15.35 0.57 -1.08
N TRP A 111 -14.87 1.80 -0.88
CA TRP A 111 -15.69 3.00 -0.82
C TRP A 111 -15.18 4.05 -1.79
N ILE A 112 -16.08 4.96 -2.14
CA ILE A 112 -15.77 6.21 -2.82
C ILE A 112 -16.39 7.39 -2.10
N CYS A 113 -15.83 8.58 -2.30
CA CYS A 113 -16.47 9.87 -2.05
C CYS A 113 -16.08 10.86 -3.16
N ASN A 114 -16.74 12.01 -3.19
CA ASN A 114 -16.28 13.13 -4.02
C ASN A 114 -15.00 13.72 -3.42
N THR A 115 -14.22 14.43 -4.22
CA THR A 115 -12.97 15.04 -3.74
C THR A 115 -13.17 16.04 -2.61
N ASN A 116 -14.33 16.69 -2.54
CA ASN A 116 -14.78 17.54 -1.41
C ASN A 116 -15.27 16.77 -0.18
N LEU A 117 -14.99 15.47 -0.12
CA LEU A 117 -15.34 14.58 0.98
C LEU A 117 -16.86 14.47 1.21
N SER A 118 -17.67 14.84 0.23
CA SER A 118 -19.11 14.59 0.24
C SER A 118 -19.44 13.20 -0.31
N SER A 119 -20.67 12.73 -0.05
CA SER A 119 -21.26 11.60 -0.78
C SER A 119 -20.48 10.28 -0.64
N HIS A 120 -20.03 9.98 0.58
CA HIS A 120 -19.39 8.71 0.90
C HIS A 120 -20.33 7.53 0.61
N LYS A 121 -19.90 6.61 -0.26
CA LYS A 121 -20.68 5.46 -0.69
C LYS A 121 -19.82 4.21 -0.71
N LYS A 122 -20.33 3.12 -0.11
CA LYS A 122 -19.75 1.79 -0.25
C LYS A 122 -20.09 1.25 -1.64
N ILE A 123 -19.07 0.78 -2.36
CA ILE A 123 -19.21 0.19 -3.69
C ILE A 123 -19.42 -1.31 -3.58
N THR A 124 -18.57 -2.00 -2.83
CA THR A 124 -18.66 -3.46 -2.66
C THR A 124 -18.02 -3.91 -1.35
N ASN A 125 -18.31 -5.14 -0.94
CA ASN A 125 -17.60 -5.81 0.13
C ASN A 125 -16.23 -6.27 -0.37
N ILE A 126 -15.23 -6.23 0.51
CA ILE A 126 -13.92 -6.87 0.28
C ILE A 126 -13.70 -7.89 1.38
N SER A 127 -13.05 -9.00 1.03
CA SER A 127 -12.89 -10.13 1.94
C SER A 127 -11.46 -10.63 1.98
N ASN A 128 -11.01 -11.09 3.14
CA ASN A 128 -9.68 -11.67 3.34
C ASN A 128 -8.52 -10.75 2.92
N VAL A 129 -8.58 -9.49 3.33
CA VAL A 129 -7.55 -8.48 3.02
C VAL A 129 -6.50 -8.46 4.12
N GLU A 130 -5.22 -8.41 3.75
CA GLU A 130 -4.12 -8.12 4.69
C GLU A 130 -4.06 -6.62 4.90
N VAL A 131 -4.08 -6.17 6.15
CA VAL A 131 -4.10 -4.74 6.43
C VAL A 131 -2.80 -4.03 6.07
N HIS A 132 -1.67 -4.75 6.08
CA HIS A 132 -0.32 -4.25 5.80
C HIS A 132 -0.29 -3.39 4.52
N ASN A 133 -0.89 -3.88 3.44
CA ASN A 133 -0.95 -3.18 2.15
C ASN A 133 -2.36 -2.68 1.79
N GLY A 134 -3.32 -2.86 2.70
CA GLY A 134 -4.75 -2.74 2.39
C GLY A 134 -5.19 -3.63 1.22
N SER A 135 -6.40 -3.39 0.71
CA SER A 135 -6.77 -3.93 -0.60
C SER A 135 -6.09 -3.08 -1.64
N LYS A 136 -5.26 -3.70 -2.47
CA LYS A 136 -4.55 -3.00 -3.55
C LYS A 136 -5.61 -2.61 -4.57
N PHE A 137 -5.89 -1.33 -4.76
CA PHE A 137 -6.91 -0.86 -5.68
C PHE A 137 -6.36 0.24 -6.58
N GLN A 138 -6.91 0.34 -7.78
CA GLN A 138 -6.55 1.33 -8.76
C GLN A 138 -7.76 1.65 -9.63
N TRP A 139 -7.87 2.91 -10.03
CA TRP A 139 -8.84 3.32 -11.04
C TRP A 139 -8.40 2.81 -12.42
N VAL A 140 -9.32 2.16 -13.14
CA VAL A 140 -9.13 1.73 -14.52
C VAL A 140 -9.61 2.81 -15.50
N ASP A 141 -10.71 3.46 -15.15
CA ASP A 141 -11.27 4.66 -15.78
C ASP A 141 -12.07 5.46 -14.73
N ASN A 142 -12.92 6.41 -15.11
CA ASN A 142 -13.70 7.22 -14.16
C ASN A 142 -14.82 6.45 -13.43
N GLU A 143 -15.14 5.24 -13.89
CA GLU A 143 -16.31 4.49 -13.41
C GLU A 143 -15.96 3.09 -12.91
N THR A 144 -14.72 2.66 -13.07
CA THR A 144 -14.26 1.30 -12.83
C THR A 144 -13.05 1.28 -11.91
N ILE A 145 -13.12 0.45 -10.86
CA ILE A 145 -12.01 0.20 -9.95
C ILE A 145 -11.62 -1.27 -10.07
N ALA A 146 -10.34 -1.52 -10.30
CA ALA A 146 -9.73 -2.83 -10.10
C ALA A 146 -9.20 -2.91 -8.67
N TYR A 147 -9.45 -4.02 -7.98
CA TYR A 147 -8.97 -4.22 -6.62
C TYR A 147 -8.55 -5.66 -6.39
N GLN A 148 -7.67 -5.84 -5.40
CA GLN A 148 -7.20 -7.15 -4.96
C GLN A 148 -7.61 -7.39 -3.52
N ASP A 149 -8.34 -8.48 -3.33
CA ASP A 149 -8.64 -9.08 -2.03
C ASP A 149 -7.98 -10.48 -1.98
N ASP A 150 -8.72 -11.57 -1.79
CA ASP A 150 -8.21 -12.92 -2.07
C ASP A 150 -7.95 -13.17 -3.57
N SER A 151 -8.49 -12.32 -4.43
CA SER A 151 -8.48 -12.39 -5.89
C SER A 151 -8.45 -10.98 -6.48
N ILE A 152 -8.10 -10.86 -7.75
CA ILE A 152 -8.25 -9.61 -8.51
C ILE A 152 -9.68 -9.56 -9.05
N ARG A 153 -10.31 -8.39 -8.90
CA ARG A 153 -11.69 -8.11 -9.29
C ARG A 153 -11.77 -6.73 -9.94
N MET A 154 -12.79 -6.52 -10.78
CA MET A 154 -13.13 -5.20 -11.31
C MET A 154 -14.60 -4.91 -11.07
N VAL A 155 -14.89 -3.72 -10.57
CA VAL A 155 -16.23 -3.31 -10.17
C VAL A 155 -16.52 -1.91 -10.68
N ASN A 156 -17.76 -1.67 -11.09
CA ASN A 156 -18.22 -0.31 -11.40
C ASN A 156 -18.70 0.44 -10.13
N LEU A 157 -19.07 1.71 -10.26
CA LEU A 157 -19.52 2.54 -9.13
C LEU A 157 -20.90 2.15 -8.55
N ASN A 158 -21.56 1.15 -9.14
CA ASN A 158 -22.80 0.56 -8.63
C ASN A 158 -22.55 -0.76 -7.89
N GLY A 159 -21.29 -1.19 -7.75
CA GLY A 159 -20.94 -2.45 -7.09
C GLY A 159 -21.08 -3.68 -8.00
N LYS A 160 -21.40 -3.50 -9.29
CA LYS A 160 -21.49 -4.61 -10.24
C LYS A 160 -20.09 -5.04 -10.65
N HIS A 161 -19.79 -6.32 -10.43
CA HIS A 161 -18.57 -6.94 -10.92
C HIS A 161 -18.63 -7.08 -12.44
N LEU A 162 -17.60 -6.62 -13.13
CA LEU A 162 -17.58 -6.55 -14.59
C LEU A 162 -17.05 -7.83 -15.25
N ILE A 163 -16.19 -8.56 -14.53
CA ILE A 163 -15.55 -9.79 -14.97
C ILE A 163 -15.46 -10.79 -13.80
N PRO A 164 -15.35 -12.10 -14.08
CA PRO A 164 -15.05 -13.10 -13.06
C PRO A 164 -13.77 -12.78 -12.30
N ALA A 165 -13.75 -13.08 -10.99
CA ALA A 165 -12.55 -12.93 -10.17
C ALA A 165 -11.44 -13.89 -10.64
N PHE A 166 -10.18 -13.46 -10.55
CA PHE A 166 -9.04 -14.27 -10.96
C PHE A 166 -7.85 -14.09 -10.02
N LYS A 167 -6.92 -15.04 -10.02
CA LYS A 167 -5.74 -15.01 -9.14
C LYS A 167 -4.58 -14.24 -9.78
N GLY A 168 -3.76 -13.62 -8.93
CA GLY A 168 -2.54 -12.92 -9.33
C GLY A 168 -2.14 -11.84 -8.33
N HIS A 169 -1.13 -11.05 -8.72
CA HIS A 169 -0.68 -9.87 -8.01
C HIS A 169 -0.94 -8.63 -8.87
N LEU A 170 -1.82 -7.76 -8.39
CA LEU A 170 -2.18 -6.53 -9.08
C LEU A 170 -0.98 -5.56 -9.14
N GLY A 171 -0.79 -4.91 -10.29
CA GLY A 171 0.14 -3.79 -10.46
C GLY A 171 -0.31 -2.52 -9.75
N HIS A 172 0.43 -1.42 -9.93
CA HIS A 172 0.17 -0.16 -9.22
C HIS A 172 -0.86 0.72 -9.92
N HIS A 173 -0.80 0.82 -11.25
CA HIS A 173 -1.66 1.71 -12.03
C HIS A 173 -2.11 1.10 -13.35
N ALA A 174 -3.33 1.44 -13.76
CA ALA A 174 -3.84 1.13 -15.08
C ALA A 174 -3.29 2.13 -16.11
N TYR A 175 -3.15 1.68 -17.35
CA TYR A 175 -2.83 2.52 -18.50
C TYR A 175 -3.79 2.19 -19.63
N ASN A 176 -4.38 3.21 -20.26
CA ASN A 176 -5.38 3.05 -21.33
C ASN A 176 -6.44 1.99 -20.98
N LYS A 177 -7.00 2.06 -19.77
CA LYS A 177 -8.05 1.16 -19.25
C LYS A 177 -7.63 -0.31 -19.12
N ASN A 178 -6.33 -0.60 -19.15
CA ASN A 178 -5.76 -1.92 -18.92
C ASN A 178 -5.01 -1.95 -17.59
N ILE A 179 -5.23 -2.98 -16.78
CA ILE A 179 -4.42 -3.25 -15.60
C ILE A 179 -3.26 -4.18 -15.97
N LEU A 180 -2.16 -4.08 -15.22
CA LEU A 180 -1.14 -5.13 -15.17
C LEU A 180 -1.37 -6.03 -13.97
N PHE A 181 -1.07 -7.31 -14.13
CA PHE A 181 -0.94 -8.25 -13.03
C PHE A 181 0.07 -9.34 -13.37
N SER A 182 0.60 -10.00 -12.35
CA SER A 182 1.41 -11.20 -12.51
C SER A 182 0.72 -12.41 -11.90
N THR A 183 0.87 -13.56 -12.54
CA THR A 183 0.47 -14.87 -12.01
C THR A 183 1.32 -15.94 -12.68
N ASN A 184 1.18 -17.20 -12.30
CA ASN A 184 1.86 -18.26 -13.02
C ASN A 184 1.08 -18.59 -14.30
N SER A 185 1.76 -18.64 -15.45
CA SER A 185 1.16 -19.09 -16.71
C SER A 185 0.67 -20.53 -16.57
N LYS A 186 -0.51 -20.79 -17.14
CA LYS A 186 -1.07 -22.15 -17.18
C LYS A 186 -0.27 -23.07 -18.12
N GLN A 187 0.45 -22.50 -19.09
CA GLN A 187 1.21 -23.26 -20.09
C GLN A 187 2.60 -23.61 -19.58
N THR A 188 3.33 -22.64 -19.02
CA THR A 188 4.73 -22.80 -18.60
C THR A 188 4.87 -23.11 -17.11
N GLY A 189 3.87 -22.75 -16.29
CA GLY A 189 3.94 -22.77 -14.83
C GLY A 189 4.87 -21.71 -14.24
N LEU A 190 5.41 -20.81 -15.06
CA LEU A 190 6.36 -19.78 -14.69
C LEU A 190 5.64 -18.46 -14.36
N SER A 191 6.31 -17.56 -13.64
CA SER A 191 5.73 -16.24 -13.33
C SER A 191 5.66 -15.39 -14.60
N THR A 192 4.49 -14.83 -14.89
CA THR A 192 4.19 -14.19 -16.17
C THR A 192 3.42 -12.89 -15.94
N ILE A 193 3.73 -11.88 -16.75
CA ILE A 193 3.06 -10.58 -16.79
C ILE A 193 1.89 -10.67 -17.77
N TYR A 194 0.72 -10.26 -17.31
CA TYR A 194 -0.47 -10.14 -18.12
C TYR A 194 -1.01 -8.72 -18.07
N GLN A 195 -1.69 -8.33 -19.15
CA GLN A 195 -2.61 -7.20 -19.14
C GLN A 195 -4.05 -7.68 -19.26
N LYS A 196 -4.98 -6.95 -18.65
CA LYS A 196 -6.41 -7.22 -18.79
C LYS A 196 -7.23 -5.94 -18.76
N ASP A 197 -8.26 -5.88 -19.60
CA ASP A 197 -9.23 -4.77 -19.62
C ASP A 197 -10.49 -5.08 -18.80
N LYS A 198 -11.42 -4.12 -18.76
CA LYS A 198 -12.66 -4.22 -17.98
C LYS A 198 -13.73 -5.14 -18.55
N VAL A 199 -13.57 -5.63 -19.78
CA VAL A 199 -14.48 -6.63 -20.38
C VAL A 199 -13.89 -8.03 -20.36
N GLY A 200 -12.64 -8.18 -19.91
CA GLY A 200 -11.99 -9.45 -19.66
C GLY A 200 -11.02 -9.89 -20.75
N ASN A 201 -10.74 -9.03 -21.74
CA ASN A 201 -9.70 -9.34 -22.73
C ASN A 201 -8.36 -9.41 -22.02
N GLU A 202 -7.76 -10.59 -22.04
CA GLU A 202 -6.47 -10.87 -21.43
C GLU A 202 -5.42 -11.02 -22.52
N LYS A 203 -4.25 -10.43 -22.30
CA LYS A 203 -3.08 -10.63 -23.15
C LYS A 203 -1.86 -10.91 -22.30
N GLU A 204 -1.19 -12.01 -22.60
CA GLU A 204 0.15 -12.29 -22.09
C GLU A 204 1.13 -11.26 -22.62
N ILE A 205 1.92 -10.68 -21.72
CA ILE A 205 2.93 -9.68 -22.05
C ILE A 205 4.30 -10.33 -22.07
N ALA A 206 4.73 -10.96 -20.98
CA ALA A 206 6.06 -11.56 -20.91
C ALA A 206 6.13 -12.60 -19.80
N ASP A 207 6.79 -13.72 -20.06
CA ASP A 207 7.09 -14.77 -19.10
C ASP A 207 8.50 -14.55 -18.52
N VAL A 208 8.82 -15.07 -17.32
CA VAL A 208 10.21 -15.02 -16.82
C VAL A 208 11.22 -15.66 -17.76
N GLU A 209 10.79 -16.56 -18.64
CA GLU A 209 11.63 -17.09 -19.73
C GLU A 209 12.14 -15.98 -20.68
N ASP A 210 11.35 -14.92 -20.93
CA ASP A 210 11.78 -13.74 -21.70
C ASP A 210 12.93 -12.98 -21.00
N PHE A 211 13.12 -13.21 -19.70
CA PHE A 211 14.13 -12.56 -18.86
C PHE A 211 15.28 -13.49 -18.48
N LYS A 212 15.37 -14.70 -19.05
CA LYS A 212 16.42 -15.67 -18.69
C LYS A 212 17.83 -15.17 -18.94
N GLY A 213 18.06 -14.27 -19.90
CA GLY A 213 19.38 -13.67 -20.11
C GLY A 213 19.87 -12.85 -18.90
N LEU A 214 18.99 -12.54 -17.95
CA LEU A 214 19.40 -11.89 -16.71
C LEU A 214 20.15 -12.81 -15.75
N VAL A 215 20.18 -14.13 -15.97
CA VAL A 215 20.94 -15.07 -15.14
C VAL A 215 22.42 -14.70 -15.06
N ASP A 216 22.97 -14.11 -16.12
CA ASP A 216 24.38 -13.74 -16.22
C ASP A 216 24.78 -12.61 -15.27
N TYR A 217 23.81 -11.88 -14.69
CA TYR A 217 24.06 -10.85 -13.67
C TYR A 217 24.10 -11.41 -12.25
N PHE A 218 23.79 -12.69 -12.05
CA PHE A 218 23.72 -13.30 -10.74
C PHE A 218 24.80 -14.35 -10.57
N ASP A 219 25.45 -14.37 -9.41
CA ASP A 219 26.28 -15.52 -9.04
C ASP A 219 25.39 -16.78 -8.98
N SER A 220 25.89 -17.88 -9.53
CA SER A 220 25.31 -19.22 -9.47
C SER A 220 24.84 -19.64 -8.07
N SER A 221 25.54 -19.18 -7.02
CA SER A 221 25.18 -19.44 -5.62
C SER A 221 23.92 -18.69 -5.16
N ASN A 222 23.61 -17.58 -5.81
CA ASN A 222 22.54 -16.63 -5.46
C ASN A 222 21.31 -16.75 -6.36
N PHE A 223 21.47 -17.34 -7.54
CA PHE A 223 20.43 -17.57 -8.52
C PHE A 223 19.66 -18.88 -8.24
N LYS A 224 18.33 -18.78 -8.17
CA LYS A 224 17.45 -19.95 -8.19
C LYS A 224 16.92 -20.20 -9.59
N SER A 225 16.50 -21.43 -9.87
CA SER A 225 15.81 -21.77 -11.12
C SER A 225 14.65 -20.82 -11.42
N LEU A 226 14.38 -20.59 -12.71
CA LEU A 226 13.32 -19.69 -13.19
C LEU A 226 11.94 -20.00 -12.58
N LYS A 227 11.67 -21.27 -12.25
CA LYS A 227 10.43 -21.70 -11.53
C LYS A 227 10.26 -21.06 -10.16
N LYS A 228 11.34 -20.57 -9.54
CA LYS A 228 11.32 -19.87 -8.25
C LYS A 228 11.35 -18.35 -8.40
N TRP A 229 11.48 -17.84 -9.63
CA TRP A 229 11.39 -16.41 -9.89
C TRP A 229 9.95 -15.93 -9.73
N SER A 230 9.79 -14.70 -9.25
CA SER A 230 8.47 -14.08 -9.14
C SER A 230 8.49 -12.60 -9.51
N ILE A 231 7.45 -12.18 -10.23
CA ILE A 231 7.27 -10.80 -10.69
C ILE A 231 6.24 -10.09 -9.80
N SER A 232 6.54 -8.86 -9.39
CA SER A 232 5.65 -8.03 -8.57
C SER A 232 5.90 -6.53 -8.79
N HIS A 233 5.07 -5.66 -8.21
CA HIS A 233 5.19 -4.19 -8.34
C HIS A 233 5.24 -3.72 -9.80
N LEU A 234 4.33 -4.22 -10.62
CA LEU A 234 4.23 -3.87 -12.04
C LEU A 234 3.76 -2.42 -12.21
N GLN A 235 4.50 -1.65 -13.02
CA GLN A 235 4.18 -0.26 -13.35
C GLN A 235 4.43 -0.01 -14.84
N TYR A 236 3.40 0.46 -15.55
CA TYR A 236 3.61 1.08 -16.86
C TYR A 236 4.45 2.35 -16.70
N ALA A 237 5.35 2.60 -17.66
CA ALA A 237 5.90 3.94 -17.87
C ALA A 237 4.75 4.91 -18.21
N PRO A 238 4.91 6.23 -17.99
CA PRO A 238 3.84 7.21 -18.24
C PRO A 238 3.21 7.15 -19.63
N ASN A 239 3.99 6.81 -20.66
CA ASN A 239 3.52 6.63 -22.04
C ASN A 239 3.08 5.20 -22.40
N GLY A 240 3.09 4.28 -21.43
CA GLY A 240 2.72 2.89 -21.59
C GLY A 240 3.59 2.05 -22.51
N GLN A 241 4.78 2.51 -22.92
CA GLN A 241 5.66 1.76 -23.84
C GLN A 241 6.61 0.80 -23.11
N LYS A 242 6.81 0.98 -21.81
CA LYS A 242 7.69 0.15 -20.98
C LYS A 242 6.96 -0.28 -19.72
N ILE A 243 7.43 -1.38 -19.13
CA ILE A 243 6.99 -1.85 -17.82
C ILE A 243 8.23 -1.93 -16.92
N ALA A 244 8.16 -1.30 -15.76
CA ALA A 244 9.09 -1.52 -14.67
C ALA A 244 8.48 -2.52 -13.68
N PHE A 245 9.28 -3.44 -13.16
CA PHE A 245 8.82 -4.43 -12.20
C PHE A 245 9.93 -4.92 -11.29
N ARG A 246 9.51 -5.42 -10.13
CA ARG A 246 10.38 -6.14 -9.20
C ARG A 246 10.45 -7.60 -9.60
N LEU A 247 11.66 -8.06 -9.91
CA LEU A 247 11.98 -9.46 -10.12
C LEU A 247 12.65 -10.02 -8.86
N ASN A 248 12.08 -11.08 -8.27
CA ASN A 248 12.69 -11.80 -7.16
C ASN A 248 13.37 -13.06 -7.70
N VAL A 249 14.68 -13.22 -7.47
CA VAL A 249 15.47 -14.33 -8.04
C VAL A 249 16.01 -15.32 -6.98
N GLY A 250 15.82 -15.00 -5.69
CA GLY A 250 16.43 -15.72 -4.57
C GLY A 250 15.55 -15.81 -3.31
N PRO A 251 16.14 -15.99 -2.12
CA PRO A 251 15.45 -15.86 -0.83
C PRO A 251 14.69 -14.54 -0.66
N LYS A 252 13.77 -14.49 0.32
CA LYS A 252 12.95 -13.30 0.62
C LYS A 252 13.75 -12.21 1.37
N THR A 253 14.92 -11.83 0.88
CA THR A 253 15.72 -10.70 1.40
C THR A 253 15.85 -9.62 0.32
N GLU A 254 16.14 -8.38 0.71
CA GLU A 254 16.23 -7.24 -0.25
C GLU A 254 17.28 -7.44 -1.34
N THR A 255 18.38 -8.13 -1.02
CA THR A 255 19.50 -8.42 -1.93
C THR A 255 19.12 -9.21 -3.18
N TYR A 256 18.00 -9.96 -3.15
CA TYR A 256 17.52 -10.75 -4.29
C TYR A 256 16.31 -10.12 -4.99
N LYS A 257 16.04 -8.85 -4.72
CA LYS A 257 14.97 -8.07 -5.35
C LYS A 257 15.61 -7.09 -6.31
N HIS A 258 15.37 -7.30 -7.59
CA HIS A 258 15.95 -6.50 -8.66
C HIS A 258 14.87 -5.70 -9.38
N LEU A 259 15.26 -4.55 -9.90
CA LEU A 259 14.43 -3.75 -10.78
C LEU A 259 14.78 -4.11 -12.23
N VAL A 260 13.75 -4.41 -13.01
CA VAL A 260 13.86 -4.72 -14.43
C VAL A 260 12.91 -3.82 -15.20
N ILE A 261 13.39 -3.31 -16.33
CA ILE A 261 12.61 -2.54 -17.28
C ILE A 261 12.46 -3.35 -18.56
N PHE A 262 11.22 -3.46 -19.03
CA PHE A 262 10.88 -4.20 -20.23
C PHE A 262 10.22 -3.28 -21.26
N ASP A 263 10.81 -3.19 -22.46
CA ASP A 263 10.25 -2.43 -23.58
C ASP A 263 9.24 -3.28 -24.35
N LEU A 264 7.98 -2.81 -24.41
CA LEU A 264 6.89 -3.56 -25.01
C LEU A 264 6.98 -3.65 -26.53
N LYS A 265 7.63 -2.68 -27.19
CA LYS A 265 7.77 -2.64 -28.64
C LYS A 265 8.95 -3.48 -29.10
N THR A 266 10.13 -3.26 -28.50
CA THR A 266 11.36 -3.93 -28.94
C THR A 266 11.58 -5.26 -28.24
N ARG A 267 10.76 -5.61 -27.24
CA ARG A 267 10.96 -6.77 -26.36
C ARG A 267 12.30 -6.75 -25.63
N LYS A 268 12.93 -5.57 -25.52
CA LYS A 268 14.26 -5.44 -24.91
C LYS A 268 14.11 -5.36 -23.39
N THR A 269 14.91 -6.17 -22.70
CA THR A 269 15.05 -6.13 -21.25
C THR A 269 16.24 -5.25 -20.87
N THR A 270 16.05 -4.37 -19.90
CA THR A 270 17.11 -3.58 -19.26
C THR A 270 17.18 -3.97 -17.80
N PHE A 271 18.34 -4.47 -17.38
CA PHE A 271 18.62 -4.76 -15.98
C PHE A 271 19.08 -3.47 -15.29
N PHE A 272 18.28 -3.00 -14.33
CA PHE A 272 18.66 -1.85 -13.50
C PHE A 272 19.60 -2.28 -12.36
N GLY A 273 19.47 -3.53 -11.88
CA GLY A 273 20.23 -4.02 -10.74
C GLY A 273 19.37 -4.18 -9.49
N PRO A 274 19.95 -4.14 -8.28
CA PRO A 274 19.20 -4.05 -7.03
C PRO A 274 18.13 -2.96 -7.13
N LYS A 275 16.89 -3.25 -6.72
CA LYS A 275 15.84 -2.22 -6.75
C LYS A 275 16.12 -1.14 -5.70
N PRO A 276 15.80 0.14 -5.95
CA PRO A 276 15.76 1.11 -4.86
C PRO A 276 14.65 0.73 -3.86
N MET A 277 14.72 1.28 -2.65
CA MET A 277 13.68 1.11 -1.65
C MET A 277 12.45 1.89 -2.07
N HIS A 278 11.42 1.15 -2.48
CA HIS A 278 10.23 1.65 -3.18
C HIS A 278 10.61 2.43 -4.44
N PHE A 279 10.07 2.04 -5.60
CA PHE A 279 10.44 2.67 -6.87
C PHE A 279 9.20 3.11 -7.61
N SER A 280 9.36 4.15 -8.42
CA SER A 280 8.36 4.54 -9.40
C SER A 280 8.99 5.19 -10.61
N TRP A 281 8.23 5.32 -11.68
CA TRP A 281 8.67 6.09 -12.84
C TRP A 281 8.69 7.58 -12.50
N TYR A 282 9.83 8.24 -12.73
CA TYR A 282 9.86 9.69 -12.74
C TYR A 282 9.25 10.20 -14.06
N ASP A 283 9.75 9.70 -15.19
CA ASP A 283 9.25 9.95 -16.54
C ASP A 283 9.41 8.69 -17.43
N ASN A 284 9.40 8.83 -18.76
CA ASN A 284 9.56 7.69 -19.68
C ASN A 284 11.00 7.15 -19.81
N LYS A 285 11.98 7.81 -19.19
CA LYS A 285 13.43 7.58 -19.37
C LYS A 285 14.18 7.43 -18.04
N SER A 286 13.50 7.53 -16.91
CA SER A 286 14.13 7.54 -15.59
C SER A 286 13.22 6.98 -14.50
N ILE A 287 13.86 6.42 -13.48
CA ILE A 287 13.24 5.84 -12.29
C ILE A 287 13.58 6.72 -11.09
N MET A 288 12.65 6.86 -10.17
CA MET A 288 12.88 7.45 -8.85
C MET A 288 12.64 6.42 -7.75
N GLY A 289 13.29 6.62 -6.61
CA GLY A 289 13.21 5.72 -5.46
C GLY A 289 14.14 6.14 -4.33
N HIS A 290 13.99 5.55 -3.15
CA HIS A 290 14.94 5.81 -2.06
C HIS A 290 16.16 4.90 -2.19
N ASP A 291 17.35 5.48 -2.07
CA ASP A 291 18.59 4.73 -2.19
C ASP A 291 18.95 3.95 -0.93
N ASN A 292 19.02 2.64 -1.01
CA ASN A 292 19.48 1.80 0.11
C ASN A 292 20.55 0.78 -0.28
N GLN A 293 20.87 0.69 -1.56
CA GLN A 293 21.71 -0.37 -2.12
C GLN A 293 22.11 -0.11 -3.58
N ILE A 294 21.92 1.10 -4.11
CA ILE A 294 22.18 1.37 -5.52
C ILE A 294 23.67 1.65 -5.71
N ALA A 295 24.29 0.93 -6.65
CA ALA A 295 25.69 1.12 -6.99
C ALA A 295 25.85 2.23 -8.05
N ASP A 296 25.47 3.46 -7.71
CA ASP A 296 25.54 4.64 -8.59
C ASP A 296 26.79 5.51 -8.37
N GLY A 297 27.70 5.07 -7.50
CA GLY A 297 28.91 5.80 -7.12
C GLY A 297 28.70 6.90 -6.08
N LYS A 298 27.51 7.02 -5.49
CA LYS A 298 27.21 7.90 -4.36
C LYS A 298 27.12 7.10 -3.05
N THR A 299 27.11 7.80 -1.93
CA THR A 299 26.90 7.19 -0.60
C THR A 299 25.46 6.71 -0.47
N ASN A 300 25.24 5.49 -0.01
CA ASN A 300 23.87 5.03 0.30
C ASN A 300 23.34 5.72 1.57
N ASP A 301 22.44 6.69 1.40
CA ASP A 301 21.97 7.58 2.48
C ASP A 301 20.43 7.66 2.59
N ASN A 302 19.70 6.75 1.93
CA ASN A 302 18.24 6.65 1.94
C ASN A 302 17.52 7.87 1.34
N THR A 303 18.23 8.82 0.70
CA THR A 303 17.61 9.96 0.01
C THR A 303 16.75 9.51 -1.17
N LEU A 304 15.73 10.30 -1.48
CA LEU A 304 14.94 10.11 -2.69
C LEU A 304 15.76 10.60 -3.88
N ARG A 305 16.02 9.72 -4.84
CA ARG A 305 16.86 10.03 -6.00
C ARG A 305 16.19 9.65 -7.30
N ARG A 306 16.76 10.16 -8.39
CA ARG A 306 16.43 9.82 -9.77
C ARG A 306 17.64 9.21 -10.46
N TRP A 307 17.39 8.15 -11.21
CA TRP A 307 18.37 7.49 -12.06
C TRP A 307 17.84 7.33 -13.47
N ASP A 308 18.73 7.31 -14.46
CA ASP A 308 18.36 6.82 -15.79
C ASP A 308 18.06 5.31 -15.75
N LEU A 309 17.61 4.74 -16.87
CA LEU A 309 17.27 3.30 -16.92
C LEU A 309 18.49 2.36 -16.82
N ARG A 310 19.71 2.91 -16.77
CA ARG A 310 20.97 2.18 -16.62
C ARG A 310 21.63 2.48 -15.27
N THR A 311 20.87 3.03 -14.32
CA THR A 311 21.32 3.22 -12.93
C THR A 311 22.34 4.34 -12.76
N ASN A 312 22.53 5.19 -13.79
CA ASN A 312 23.33 6.39 -13.62
C ASN A 312 22.54 7.39 -12.77
N TYR A 313 23.15 7.87 -11.68
CA TYR A 313 22.59 8.94 -10.86
C TYR A 313 22.36 10.19 -11.72
N LEU A 314 21.16 10.76 -11.63
CA LEU A 314 20.82 12.02 -12.28
C LEU A 314 20.76 13.16 -11.27
N GLU A 315 19.99 12.98 -10.19
CA GLU A 315 19.74 14.02 -9.19
C GLU A 315 19.13 13.44 -7.90
N THR A 316 19.22 14.22 -6.83
CA THR A 316 18.49 14.00 -5.58
C THR A 316 17.18 14.79 -5.65
N LEU A 317 16.06 14.13 -5.39
CA LEU A 317 14.71 14.73 -5.48
C LEU A 317 14.16 15.14 -4.11
N GLY A 318 14.64 14.51 -3.03
CA GLY A 318 14.13 14.71 -1.69
C GLY A 318 15.02 14.07 -0.61
N GLY A 319 14.72 14.39 0.65
CA GLY A 319 15.46 13.87 1.80
C GLY A 319 15.29 12.37 2.03
N SER A 320 15.92 11.86 3.10
CA SER A 320 15.80 10.45 3.49
C SER A 320 14.35 10.07 3.80
N GLY A 321 13.93 8.90 3.31
CA GLY A 321 12.60 8.37 3.56
C GLY A 321 12.41 6.96 2.99
N ASN A 322 11.19 6.44 3.11
CA ASN A 322 10.86 5.04 2.83
C ASN A 322 9.91 4.87 1.64
N HIS A 323 8.58 4.90 1.83
CA HIS A 323 7.66 4.96 0.71
C HIS A 323 7.70 6.37 0.09
N LEU A 324 7.49 6.47 -1.23
CA LEU A 324 7.47 7.75 -1.92
C LEU A 324 6.11 8.06 -2.55
N GLY A 325 5.83 9.35 -2.66
CA GLY A 325 4.83 9.91 -3.56
C GLY A 325 5.45 11.07 -4.35
N ALA A 326 5.01 11.26 -5.59
CA ALA A 326 5.40 12.40 -6.40
C ALA A 326 4.16 13.06 -7.02
N SER A 327 4.12 14.38 -6.99
CA SER A 327 3.18 15.21 -7.76
C SER A 327 3.34 14.98 -9.26
N ASN A 328 2.28 15.17 -10.05
CA ASN A 328 2.31 14.88 -11.49
C ASN A 328 3.29 15.75 -12.28
N ASP A 329 3.46 17.00 -11.87
CA ASP A 329 4.43 17.96 -12.41
C ASP A 329 5.85 17.78 -11.85
N ARG A 330 6.01 16.96 -10.79
CA ARG A 330 7.29 16.67 -10.11
C ARG A 330 7.88 17.86 -9.35
N GLU A 331 7.03 18.83 -8.98
CA GLU A 331 7.43 19.96 -8.12
C GLU A 331 7.53 19.56 -6.64
N TYR A 332 6.74 18.56 -6.24
CA TYR A 332 6.65 18.07 -4.87
C TYR A 332 6.86 16.57 -4.75
N PHE A 333 7.56 16.17 -3.68
CA PHE A 333 7.81 14.79 -3.30
C PHE A 333 7.47 14.56 -1.83
N ALA A 334 6.86 13.42 -1.51
CA ALA A 334 6.50 13.07 -0.15
C ALA A 334 7.11 11.73 0.24
N SER A 335 7.56 11.62 1.49
CA SER A 335 8.04 10.36 2.05
C SER A 335 7.99 10.37 3.57
N GLU A 336 7.74 9.22 4.19
CA GLU A 336 7.85 9.06 5.63
C GLU A 336 9.23 8.60 6.12
N SER A 337 9.45 8.67 7.44
CA SER A 337 10.66 8.17 8.12
C SER A 337 11.11 6.78 7.65
N TRP A 338 12.42 6.54 7.64
CA TRP A 338 13.00 5.23 7.34
C TRP A 338 12.54 4.14 8.32
N TYR A 339 12.66 2.87 7.93
CA TYR A 339 12.37 1.73 8.80
C TYR A 339 13.03 1.84 10.18
N GLY A 340 12.28 1.50 11.23
CA GLY A 340 12.78 1.47 12.61
C GLY A 340 12.88 2.83 13.30
N ASN A 341 12.35 3.90 12.70
CA ASN A 341 12.36 5.24 13.29
C ASN A 341 11.00 5.60 13.90
N ASP A 342 10.99 5.90 15.20
CA ASP A 342 9.83 6.39 15.93
C ASP A 342 10.14 7.81 16.48
N PRO A 343 9.24 8.79 16.32
CA PRO A 343 7.96 8.69 15.61
C PRO A 343 8.13 8.56 14.09
N VAL A 344 7.11 8.00 13.43
CA VAL A 344 7.03 8.03 11.97
C VAL A 344 6.50 9.40 11.56
N ILE A 345 7.30 10.13 10.79
CA ILE A 345 7.03 11.48 10.32
C ILE A 345 6.90 11.44 8.82
N LEU A 346 5.75 11.86 8.29
CA LEU A 346 5.57 12.13 6.87
C LEU A 346 6.14 13.51 6.56
N LYS A 347 6.93 13.61 5.49
CA LYS A 347 7.64 14.81 5.07
C LYS A 347 7.27 15.14 3.63
N LEU A 348 7.21 16.44 3.33
CA LEU A 348 6.97 16.98 2.00
C LEU A 348 8.15 17.88 1.61
N TYR A 349 8.69 17.63 0.43
CA TYR A 349 9.86 18.28 -0.13
C TYR A 349 9.48 19.00 -1.41
N ARG A 350 10.11 20.16 -1.66
CA ARG A 350 10.18 20.71 -3.01
C ARG A 350 11.20 19.90 -3.80
N HIS A 351 11.07 19.93 -5.11
CA HIS A 351 12.04 19.29 -6.00
C HIS A 351 13.48 19.70 -5.63
N GLY A 352 14.32 18.71 -5.33
CA GLY A 352 15.75 18.92 -5.07
C GLY A 352 16.08 19.21 -3.61
N ASP A 353 15.10 19.61 -2.80
CA ASP A 353 15.31 19.94 -1.40
C ASP A 353 15.38 18.67 -0.54
N THR A 354 16.44 18.56 0.27
CA THR A 354 16.58 17.47 1.25
C THR A 354 15.98 17.82 2.61
N THR A 355 15.63 19.08 2.82
CA THR A 355 14.91 19.56 4.00
C THR A 355 13.42 19.71 3.65
N ALA A 356 12.56 19.13 4.48
CA ALA A 356 11.13 19.19 4.25
C ALA A 356 10.58 20.58 4.63
N PHE A 357 9.77 21.19 3.76
CA PHE A 357 9.06 22.43 4.09
C PHE A 357 7.80 22.18 4.91
N TRP A 358 7.28 20.94 4.87
CA TRP A 358 6.17 20.50 5.70
C TRP A 358 6.41 19.08 6.22
N GLN A 359 5.97 18.83 7.45
CA GLN A 359 6.04 17.51 8.07
C GLN A 359 4.91 17.29 9.06
N HIS A 360 4.51 16.03 9.23
CA HIS A 360 3.44 15.65 10.15
C HIS A 360 3.70 14.26 10.77
N VAL A 361 3.47 14.13 12.07
CA VAL A 361 3.58 12.84 12.77
C VAL A 361 2.42 11.93 12.37
N VAL A 362 2.72 10.84 11.67
CA VAL A 362 1.73 9.88 11.15
C VAL A 362 1.62 8.62 12.00
N SER A 363 2.60 8.33 12.87
CA SER A 363 2.49 7.27 13.87
C SER A 363 3.45 7.48 15.03
N ASN A 364 2.95 7.26 16.25
CA ASN A 364 3.76 7.04 17.45
C ASN A 364 3.65 5.58 17.94
N ASP A 365 2.86 4.74 17.26
CA ASP A 365 2.53 3.39 17.71
C ASP A 365 3.36 2.35 16.96
N LYS A 366 4.38 1.83 17.67
CA LYS A 366 5.30 0.82 17.16
C LYS A 366 4.59 -0.46 16.74
N TYR A 367 3.53 -0.84 17.47
CA TYR A 367 2.77 -2.04 17.17
C TYR A 367 2.08 -1.95 15.80
N THR A 368 1.35 -0.87 15.53
CA THR A 368 0.70 -0.65 14.23
C THR A 368 1.72 -0.57 13.11
N THR A 369 2.79 0.22 13.28
CA THR A 369 3.74 0.46 12.20
C THR A 369 4.64 -0.75 11.95
N TRP A 370 5.24 -1.34 12.98
CA TRP A 370 6.30 -2.34 12.81
C TRP A 370 5.80 -3.78 12.95
N ASN A 371 4.87 -4.05 13.88
CA ASN A 371 4.35 -5.41 14.05
C ASN A 371 3.28 -5.72 12.99
N LEU A 372 2.33 -4.82 12.78
CA LEU A 372 1.29 -4.96 11.75
C LEU A 372 1.74 -4.49 10.36
N ALA A 373 2.94 -3.89 10.26
CA ALA A 373 3.53 -3.40 9.02
C ALA A 373 2.65 -2.38 8.26
N PHE A 374 1.84 -1.58 8.94
CA PHE A 374 1.03 -0.57 8.25
C PHE A 374 1.90 0.50 7.58
N HIS A 375 1.60 0.78 6.32
CA HIS A 375 2.31 1.77 5.53
C HIS A 375 1.59 3.11 5.49
N THR A 376 2.35 4.21 5.52
CA THR A 376 1.86 5.57 5.31
C THR A 376 1.38 5.78 3.86
N ASN A 377 2.05 5.16 2.88
CA ASN A 377 1.69 5.19 1.45
C ASN A 377 1.29 6.59 0.95
N PRO A 378 2.20 7.57 0.97
CA PRO A 378 1.93 8.89 0.43
C PRO A 378 1.60 8.83 -1.07
N SER A 379 0.64 9.64 -1.51
CA SER A 379 0.27 9.78 -2.92
C SER A 379 -0.38 11.14 -3.19
N PHE A 380 -0.16 11.70 -4.37
CA PHE A 380 -0.70 13.02 -4.71
C PHE A 380 -2.05 12.92 -5.44
N SER A 381 -2.87 13.96 -5.35
CA SER A 381 -4.03 14.17 -6.22
C SER A 381 -3.61 14.37 -7.68
N ARG A 382 -4.57 14.22 -8.60
CA ARG A 382 -4.37 14.44 -10.04
C ARG A 382 -3.92 15.85 -10.37
N ASP A 383 -4.45 16.83 -9.64
CA ASP A 383 -4.10 18.24 -9.77
C ASP A 383 -2.82 18.63 -9.01
N GLY A 384 -2.19 17.68 -8.29
CA GLY A 384 -0.99 17.94 -7.50
C GLY A 384 -1.19 18.74 -6.23
N LYS A 385 -2.41 19.20 -5.90
CA LYS A 385 -2.68 20.13 -4.78
C LYS A 385 -2.87 19.46 -3.42
N ARG A 386 -3.06 18.14 -3.39
CA ARG A 386 -3.37 17.37 -2.18
C ARG A 386 -2.42 16.21 -2.04
N LEU A 387 -1.98 15.97 -0.82
CA LEU A 387 -1.24 14.77 -0.43
C LEU A 387 -2.13 13.85 0.40
N TYR A 388 -2.34 12.63 -0.08
CA TYR A 388 -3.07 11.56 0.59
C TYR A 388 -2.11 10.63 1.32
N PHE A 389 -2.51 10.18 2.51
CA PHE A 389 -1.71 9.25 3.31
C PHE A 389 -2.56 8.49 4.34
N ASN A 390 -1.99 7.40 4.83
CA ASN A 390 -2.50 6.64 5.95
C ASN A 390 -1.83 7.13 7.25
N LYS A 391 -2.64 7.28 8.30
CA LYS A 391 -2.19 7.72 9.62
C LYS A 391 -2.68 6.77 10.70
N CYS A 392 -1.77 6.37 11.59
CA CYS A 392 -2.13 5.70 12.83
C CYS A 392 -2.73 6.71 13.81
N VAL A 393 -3.94 6.42 14.29
CA VAL A 393 -4.67 7.28 15.26
C VAL A 393 -4.89 6.58 16.60
N GLY A 394 -4.34 5.37 16.77
CA GLY A 394 -4.46 4.53 17.94
C GLY A 394 -3.93 3.14 17.61
N SER A 395 -3.67 2.32 18.63
CA SER A 395 -3.10 1.00 18.42
C SER A 395 -3.99 0.11 17.55
N GLY A 396 -3.45 -0.37 16.42
CA GLY A 396 -4.13 -1.11 15.37
C GLY A 396 -5.14 -0.30 14.53
N VAL A 397 -5.29 1.00 14.80
CA VAL A 397 -6.28 1.86 14.14
C VAL A 397 -5.59 2.82 13.17
N VAL A 398 -5.76 2.55 11.88
CA VAL A 398 -5.29 3.41 10.79
C VAL A 398 -6.46 4.10 10.12
N LYS A 399 -6.27 5.35 9.69
CA LYS A 399 -7.26 6.12 8.93
C LYS A 399 -6.60 6.78 7.74
N THR A 400 -7.41 7.01 6.71
CA THR A 400 -7.04 7.80 5.54
C THR A 400 -7.17 9.30 5.82
N PHE A 401 -6.15 10.06 5.43
CA PHE A 401 -6.09 11.51 5.54
C PHE A 401 -5.64 12.12 4.21
N MET A 402 -6.02 13.38 4.01
CA MET A 402 -5.42 14.24 3.01
C MET A 402 -4.93 15.52 3.66
N VAL A 403 -4.03 16.24 3.01
CA VAL A 403 -3.66 17.61 3.36
C VAL A 403 -3.63 18.43 2.07
N LEU A 404 -4.15 19.66 2.10
CA LEU A 404 -3.86 20.62 1.04
C LEU A 404 -2.40 21.04 1.20
N ILE A 405 -1.63 20.99 0.12
CA ILE A 405 -0.23 21.36 0.16
C ILE A 405 -0.12 22.84 0.56
N PRO A 406 0.66 23.18 1.60
CA PRO A 406 0.91 24.57 1.99
C PRO A 406 1.32 25.40 0.79
N ASP A 407 0.60 26.50 0.58
CA ASP A 407 1.13 27.62 -0.18
C ASP A 407 2.25 28.26 0.67
N ASP A 408 3.31 28.74 0.03
CA ASP A 408 4.37 29.49 0.74
C ASP A 408 3.86 30.86 1.23
#